data_AF-A0A7L2EGX4-F1
#
_entry.id   AF-A0A7L2EGX4-F1
#
_cell.length_a   1.000
_cell.length_b   1.000
_cell.length_c   1.000
_cell.angle_alpha   90.00
_cell.angle_beta   90.00
_cell.angle_gamma   90.00
#
_symmetry.space_group_name_H-M   'P 1'
#
loop_
_entity.id
_entity.type
_entity.pdbx_description
1 polymer ?
#
loop_
_entity_poly.entity_id
_entity_poly.type
_entity_poly.pdbx_seq_one_letter_code
_entity_poly.pdbx_strand_id
1 'polypeptide(L)'
;GYPNVGKSSLINSLKRSRACGVGAMPGVTRCLQAVQLDRHIRLLDCPGVVLDSGDPPAAAPLRGALAPQRLRDPLGLACAVLRRCPPQQVRGD
;
A
#
# COMPACT_ATOMS: atom_id res chain seq x y z
N GLY A 1 -1.85 1.81 -9.95
CA GLY A 1 -0.80 2.18 -8.98
C GLY A 1 -0.53 1.04 -8.02
N TYR A 2 0.59 1.06 -7.31
CA TYR A 2 1.01 -0.01 -6.42
C TYR A 2 0.02 -0.23 -5.24
N PRO A 3 -0.07 -1.43 -4.64
CA PRO A 3 -0.84 -1.64 -3.40
C PRO A 3 -0.39 -0.68 -2.29
N ASN A 4 -1.29 -0.33 -1.36
CA ASN A 4 -0.98 0.43 -0.14
C ASN A 4 -0.37 1.85 -0.29
N VAL A 5 -0.26 2.40 -1.51
CA VAL A 5 0.19 3.79 -1.73
C VAL A 5 -0.87 4.87 -1.42
N GLY A 6 -2.01 4.48 -0.84
CA GLY A 6 -3.04 5.44 -0.40
C GLY A 6 -4.04 5.90 -1.47
N LYS A 7 -4.19 5.20 -2.60
CA LYS A 7 -5.16 5.54 -3.69
C LYS A 7 -6.58 5.80 -3.15
N SER A 8 -7.15 4.84 -2.45
CA SER A 8 -8.50 4.92 -1.88
C SER A 8 -8.60 5.97 -0.76
N SER A 9 -7.51 6.18 -0.02
CA SER A 9 -7.43 7.23 1.01
C SER A 9 -7.47 8.62 0.39
N LEU A 10 -6.77 8.83 -0.73
CA LEU A 10 -6.80 10.07 -1.49
C LEU A 10 -8.20 10.35 -2.03
N ILE A 11 -8.88 9.34 -2.57
CA ILE A 11 -10.27 9.49 -3.06
C ILE A 11 -11.21 9.88 -1.92
N ASN A 12 -11.11 9.24 -0.76
CA ASN A 12 -11.90 9.60 0.42
C ASN A 12 -11.63 11.03 0.89
N SER A 13 -10.36 11.47 0.86
CA SER A 13 -9.98 12.84 1.22
C SER A 13 -10.60 13.85 0.25
N LEU A 14 -10.50 13.60 -1.07
CA LEU A 14 -11.12 14.44 -2.09
C LEU A 14 -12.65 14.47 -1.97
N LYS A 15 -13.27 13.33 -1.65
CA LYS A 15 -14.72 13.22 -1.46
C LYS A 15 -15.19 13.83 -0.14
N ARG A 16 -14.29 14.03 0.83
CA ARG A 16 -14.58 14.41 2.22
C ARG A 16 -15.54 13.45 2.93
N SER A 17 -15.55 12.19 2.50
CA SER A 17 -16.35 11.13 3.11
C SER A 17 -15.72 9.76 2.85
N ARG A 18 -16.17 8.75 3.60
CA ARG A 18 -15.66 7.38 3.48
C ARG A 18 -16.38 6.63 2.37
N ALA A 19 -16.02 6.92 1.12
CA ALA A 19 -16.60 6.29 -0.07
C ALA A 19 -15.93 4.96 -0.45
N CYS A 20 -14.61 4.85 -0.23
CA CYS A 20 -13.81 3.66 -0.52
C CYS A 20 -13.35 2.99 0.79
N GLY A 21 -13.26 1.66 0.79
CA GLY A 21 -12.57 0.92 1.85
C GLY A 21 -11.08 1.24 1.89
N VAL A 22 -10.53 1.37 3.09
CA VAL A 22 -9.09 1.61 3.33
C VAL A 22 -8.59 0.68 4.44
N GLY A 23 -7.33 0.28 4.35
CA GLY A 23 -6.68 -0.57 5.35
C GLY A 23 -5.19 -0.74 5.06
N ALA A 24 -4.46 -1.26 6.04
CA ALA A 24 -3.01 -1.49 5.93
C ALA A 24 -2.66 -2.75 5.12
N MET A 25 -3.62 -3.66 4.91
CA MET A 25 -3.41 -4.89 4.16
C MET A 25 -3.55 -4.63 2.65
N PRO A 26 -2.66 -5.20 1.82
CA PRO A 26 -2.86 -5.18 0.38
C PRO A 26 -4.11 -5.99 0.00
N GLY A 27 -4.79 -5.59 -1.07
CA GLY A 27 -6.00 -6.27 -1.55
C GLY A 27 -7.32 -5.82 -0.90
N VAL A 28 -7.34 -4.66 -0.23
CA VAL A 28 -8.57 -4.02 0.26
C VAL A 28 -9.50 -3.67 -0.91
N THR A 29 -9.00 -2.96 -1.92
CA THR A 29 -9.73 -2.70 -3.16
C THR A 29 -9.59 -3.91 -4.07
N ARG A 30 -10.66 -4.72 -4.19
CA ARG A 30 -10.69 -5.97 -4.97
C ARG A 30 -11.28 -5.80 -6.37
N CYS A 31 -12.19 -4.85 -6.52
CA CYS A 31 -12.88 -4.57 -7.77
C CYS A 31 -12.74 -3.09 -8.13
N LEU A 32 -12.89 -2.78 -9.42
CA LEU A 32 -12.99 -1.40 -9.87
C LEU A 32 -14.30 -0.79 -9.34
N GLN A 33 -14.21 0.39 -8.76
CA GLN A 33 -15.37 1.12 -8.23
C GLN A 33 -15.33 2.58 -8.70
N ALA A 34 -16.50 3.12 -9.00
CA ALA A 34 -16.65 4.51 -9.41
C ALA A 34 -17.16 5.36 -8.24
N VAL A 35 -16.47 6.47 -7.96
CA VAL A 35 -16.85 7.44 -6.93
C VAL A 35 -17.16 8.77 -7.58
N GLN A 36 -18.40 9.21 -7.49
CA GLN A 36 -18.80 10.53 -7.96
C GLN A 36 -18.29 11.59 -6.98
N LEU A 37 -17.38 12.47 -7.40
CA LEU A 37 -16.89 13.56 -6.55
C LEU A 37 -17.89 14.70 -6.50
N ASP A 38 -18.26 15.22 -7.66
CA ASP A 38 -19.24 16.30 -7.86
C ASP A 38 -20.10 16.04 -9.11
N ARG A 39 -20.81 17.04 -9.64
CA ARG A 39 -21.68 16.88 -10.82
C ARG A 39 -20.93 16.62 -12.15
N HIS A 40 -19.63 16.92 -12.23
CA HIS A 40 -18.84 16.83 -13.47
C HIS A 40 -17.74 15.77 -13.40
N ILE A 41 -17.26 15.42 -12.20
CA ILE A 41 -16.08 14.58 -11.99
C ILE A 41 -16.46 13.28 -11.31
N ARG A 42 -16.06 12.17 -11.95
CA ARG A 42 -16.10 10.82 -11.40
C ARG A 42 -14.68 10.26 -11.35
N LEU A 43 -14.30 9.72 -10.20
CA LEU A 43 -13.05 9.00 -10.02
C LEU A 43 -13.28 7.50 -10.07
N LEU A 44 -12.26 6.78 -10.52
CA LEU A 44 -12.23 5.32 -10.48
C LEU A 44 -11.16 4.87 -9.47
N ASP A 45 -11.58 4.10 -8.47
CA ASP A 45 -10.65 3.39 -7.59
C ASP A 45 -10.48 1.96 -8.11
N CYS A 46 -9.23 1.57 -8.36
CA CYS A 46 -8.87 0.28 -8.93
C CYS A 46 -7.97 -0.49 -7.97
N PRO A 47 -7.96 -1.84 -8.04
CA PRO A 47 -7.01 -2.67 -7.32
C PRO A 47 -5.56 -2.23 -7.54
N GLY A 48 -4.72 -2.43 -6.52
CA GLY A 48 -3.29 -2.21 -6.64
C GLY A 48 -2.65 -3.25 -7.56
N VAL A 49 -1.75 -2.83 -8.44
CA VAL A 49 -1.02 -3.72 -9.36
C VAL A 49 0.46 -3.70 -9.02
N VAL A 50 1.06 -4.89 -8.95
CA VAL A 50 2.50 -5.10 -8.81
C VAL A 50 2.99 -5.58 -10.17
N LEU A 51 3.79 -4.77 -10.85
CA LEU A 51 4.39 -5.14 -12.13
C LEU A 51 5.74 -5.80 -11.87
N ASP A 52 6.04 -6.86 -12.61
CA ASP A 52 7.38 -7.43 -12.59
C ASP A 52 8.35 -6.44 -13.23
N SER A 53 9.22 -5.90 -12.40
CA SER A 53 10.15 -4.82 -12.77
C SER A 53 11.60 -5.32 -12.82
N GLY A 54 11.83 -6.64 -12.68
CA GLY A 54 13.16 -7.21 -12.46
C GLY A 54 13.75 -6.89 -11.08
N ASP A 55 12.93 -6.41 -10.15
CA ASP A 55 13.33 -6.08 -8.79
C ASP A 55 13.71 -7.35 -8.01
N PRO A 56 14.60 -7.24 -7.01
CA PRO A 56 14.93 -8.38 -6.15
C PRO A 56 13.68 -8.89 -5.42
N PRO A 57 13.59 -10.20 -5.10
CA PRO A 57 12.41 -10.80 -4.48
C PRO A 57 11.93 -10.13 -3.18
N ALA A 58 12.85 -9.50 -2.45
CA ALA A 58 12.56 -8.76 -1.21
C ALA A 58 11.89 -7.39 -1.44
N ALA A 59 11.97 -6.81 -2.65
CA ALA A 59 11.47 -5.46 -2.91
C ALA A 59 9.96 -5.34 -2.73
N ALA A 60 9.19 -6.29 -3.28
CA ALA A 60 7.73 -6.23 -3.21
C ALA A 60 7.19 -6.34 -1.78
N PRO A 61 7.67 -7.29 -0.95
CA PRO A 61 7.40 -7.31 0.49
C PRO A 61 7.75 -6.01 1.22
N LEU A 62 8.96 -5.47 1.00
CA LEU A 62 9.41 -4.24 1.68
C LEU A 62 8.59 -3.00 1.29
N ARG A 63 8.00 -2.99 0.09
CA ARG A 63 7.08 -1.95 -0.36
C ARG A 63 5.62 -2.19 0.08
N GLY A 64 5.35 -3.24 0.86
CA GLY A 64 4.02 -3.51 1.41
C GLY A 64 3.01 -4.09 0.41
N ALA A 65 3.46 -4.74 -0.68
CA ALA A 65 2.54 -5.42 -1.60
C ALA A 65 2.04 -6.78 -1.10
N LEU A 66 2.72 -7.36 -0.11
CA LEU A 66 2.36 -8.65 0.46
C LEU A 66 1.88 -8.47 1.90
N ALA A 67 0.83 -9.20 2.24
CA ALA A 67 0.35 -9.24 3.62
C ALA A 67 1.42 -9.91 4.51
N PRO A 68 1.65 -9.43 5.75
CA PRO A 68 2.67 -9.99 6.63
C PRO A 68 2.56 -11.51 6.83
N GLN A 69 1.34 -12.04 6.83
CA GLN A 69 1.08 -13.49 6.99
C GLN A 69 1.56 -14.33 5.80
N ARG A 70 1.87 -13.70 4.66
CA ARG A 70 2.32 -14.38 3.42
C ARG A 70 3.84 -14.26 3.20
N LEU A 71 4.56 -13.65 4.14
CA LEU A 71 6.01 -13.50 4.04
C LEU A 71 6.70 -14.84 4.29
N ARG A 72 7.58 -15.25 3.36
CA ARG A 72 8.36 -16.50 3.48
C ARG A 72 9.52 -16.36 4.47
N ASP A 73 10.20 -15.21 4.46
CA ASP A 73 11.30 -14.89 5.36
C ASP A 73 11.06 -13.53 6.04
N PRO A 74 10.27 -13.51 7.13
CA PRO A 74 10.01 -12.28 7.88
C PRO A 74 11.28 -11.70 8.54
N LEU A 75 12.19 -12.56 8.99
CA LEU A 75 13.41 -12.14 9.70
C LEU A 75 14.39 -11.44 8.76
N GLY A 76 14.64 -12.00 7.57
CA GLY A 76 15.50 -11.35 6.57
C GLY A 76 14.97 -9.99 6.14
N LEU A 77 13.64 -9.85 6.02
CA LEU A 77 12.98 -8.57 5.73
C LEU A 77 13.12 -7.58 6.89
N ALA A 78 12.94 -8.02 8.14
CA ALA A 78 13.14 -7.18 9.32
C ALA A 78 14.59 -6.67 9.41
N CYS A 79 15.58 -7.55 9.21
CA CYS A 79 16.99 -7.15 9.13
C CYS A 79 17.24 -6.16 7.99
N ALA A 80 16.61 -6.34 6.83
CA ALA A 80 16.72 -5.40 5.72
C ALA A 80 16.13 -4.02 6.03
N VAL A 81 15.06 -3.94 6.82
CA VAL A 81 14.52 -2.68 7.35
C VAL A 81 15.49 -2.06 8.34
N LEU A 82 15.97 -2.83 9.33
CA LEU A 82 16.90 -2.33 10.35
C LEU A 82 18.19 -1.76 9.75
N ARG A 83 18.72 -2.36 8.69
CA ARG A 83 19.89 -1.84 7.95
C ARG A 83 19.66 -0.47 7.29
N ARG A 84 18.39 -0.09 7.05
CA ARG A 84 18.01 1.20 6.45
C ARG A 84 17.68 2.25 7.50
N CYS A 85 17.54 1.85 8.77
CA CYS A 85 17.20 2.75 9.86
C CYS A 85 18.49 3.19 10.59
N PRO A 86 18.68 4.50 10.84
CA PRO A 86 19.76 4.97 11.70
C PRO A 86 19.58 4.41 13.12
N PRO A 87 20.70 4.11 13.83
CA PRO A 87 20.66 3.42 15.11
C PRO A 87 19.91 4.20 16.20
N GLN A 88 19.86 5.54 16.12
CA GLN A 88 19.07 6.35 17.07
C GLN A 88 17.57 6.05 16.95
N GLN A 89 17.03 5.95 15.74
CA GLN A 89 15.60 5.67 15.51
C GLN A 89 15.18 4.26 15.94
N VAL A 90 16.12 3.31 15.99
CA VAL A 90 15.85 1.93 16.42
C VAL A 90 15.89 1.80 17.94
N ARG A 91 16.74 2.59 18.61
CA ARG A 91 16.92 2.54 20.08
C ARG A 91 15.85 3.31 20.85
N GLY A 92 15.14 4.23 20.18
CA GLY A 92 14.06 5.00 20.79
C GLY A 92 14.53 6.15 21.67
N ASP A 93 15.77 6.60 21.47
CA ASP A 93 16.38 7.78 22.10
C ASP A 93 16.06 9.06 21.30
#